data_AF-A0A8I2C2S1-F1
#
_entry.id   AF-A0A8I2C2S1-F1
#
_cell.length_a   1.000
_cell.length_b   1.000
_cell.length_c   1.000
_cell.angle_alpha   90.00
_cell.angle_beta   90.00
_cell.angle_gamma   90.00
#
_symmetry.space_group_name_H-M   'P 1'
#
loop_
_entity.id
_entity.type
_entity.pdbx_description
1 polymer ?
#
loop_
_entity_poly.entity_id
_entity_poly.type
_entity_poly.pdbx_seq_one_letter_code
_entity_poly.pdbx_strand_id
1 'polypeptide(L)'
;MRSAKEYLSGLKDGRTIYINGASVGDVTSHHAFRNLASSMASLLDFANAPENAELMTFDTGASRANRIWQLPTSYAELVTRRKALEAWASLHAGFMGRAPDHVASCISGLYMGLDVFKAYDPARAGALESYYRYARDKDLYLTYVIINPQADRSKGAAEQADPFLTAGVVDRDAEGITIRGAKMLATGGVVADEVFVTTIQPMRPGEERYAMSFAIPMNTKGLKMLSRKSYEDAAGAVFDNPLSSRFDENDSVLYFDDVKVPWDRVFIEGNVEMCQKQFHATPCHVYQNYQAMVRLSVKLKFLTGLAHRTADMNGVTQFPQVREMLGQLAAETGMVDALVAAMEAKGAQVGPYFIPDRHTLYSAQVLTQQLYAHIINTLRELAGGGMIMLPSSVADFDNPEITALIGRTQQSPRANSHDRVKFYKLAWDAVGSEFGSRHQQYEMFYAGATFVTKGHSYRTYDWAGADRLVQTMLDSYDLNGVSTASKAA
;
A
#
# COMPACT_ATOMS: atom_id res chain seq x y z
N MET A 1 16.44 0.65 17.56
CA MET A 1 15.15 1.02 16.93
C MET A 1 14.04 0.71 17.90
N ARG A 2 12.81 1.16 17.63
CA ARG A 2 11.65 0.91 18.51
C ARG A 2 11.33 -0.58 18.58
N SER A 3 11.07 -1.09 19.77
CA SER A 3 10.64 -2.48 20.01
C SER A 3 9.14 -2.66 19.81
N ALA A 4 8.69 -3.90 19.58
CA ALA A 4 7.27 -4.25 19.55
C ALA A 4 6.51 -3.81 20.82
N LYS A 5 7.14 -3.96 21.99
CA LYS A 5 6.56 -3.57 23.27
C LYS A 5 6.35 -2.06 23.38
N GLU A 6 7.34 -1.27 22.96
CA GLU A 6 7.22 0.20 22.92
C GLU A 6 6.18 0.65 21.89
N TYR A 7 6.05 -0.06 20.78
CA TYR A 7 4.99 0.17 19.80
C TYR A 7 3.60 -0.06 20.39
N LEU A 8 3.32 -1.26 20.89
CA LEU A 8 2.02 -1.61 21.49
C LEU A 8 1.69 -0.71 22.69
N SER A 9 2.67 -0.38 23.54
CA SER A 9 2.45 0.55 24.65
C SER A 9 2.11 1.97 24.15
N GLY A 10 2.72 2.40 23.04
CA GLY A 10 2.45 3.71 22.43
C GLY A 10 1.06 3.85 21.84
N LEU A 11 0.38 2.75 21.52
CA LEU A 11 -1.01 2.78 21.04
C LEU A 11 -2.04 3.03 22.16
N LYS A 12 -1.63 2.99 23.44
CA LYS A 12 -2.47 3.27 24.61
C LYS A 12 -2.46 4.75 24.96
N ASP A 13 -2.89 5.57 24.02
CA ASP A 13 -2.62 7.01 23.98
C ASP A 13 -3.86 7.90 24.05
N GLY A 14 -5.05 7.30 24.22
CA GLY A 14 -6.33 8.01 24.28
C GLY A 14 -6.89 8.43 22.91
N ARG A 15 -6.38 7.86 21.80
CA ARG A 15 -6.96 8.06 20.46
C ARG A 15 -8.46 7.76 20.43
N THR A 16 -9.21 8.54 19.66
CA THR A 16 -10.66 8.36 19.54
C THR A 16 -11.01 7.55 18.30
N ILE A 17 -11.42 6.30 18.50
CA ILE A 17 -11.89 5.39 17.44
C ILE A 17 -13.33 4.98 17.73
N TYR A 18 -14.17 4.95 16.69
CA TYR A 18 -15.53 4.44 16.74
C TYR A 18 -15.71 3.24 15.82
N ILE A 19 -16.30 2.16 16.34
CA ILE A 19 -16.70 0.97 15.57
C ILE A 19 -17.96 0.36 16.19
N ASN A 20 -18.86 -0.18 15.37
CA ASN A 20 -20.10 -0.84 15.82
C ASN A 20 -20.96 0.01 16.78
N GLY A 21 -20.98 1.35 16.59
CA GLY A 21 -21.75 2.28 17.42
C GLY A 21 -21.12 2.61 18.78
N ALA A 22 -19.92 2.13 19.07
CA ALA A 22 -19.22 2.35 20.35
C ALA A 22 -17.83 2.98 20.15
N SER A 23 -17.29 3.59 21.20
CA SER A 23 -15.90 4.06 21.24
C SER A 23 -14.97 2.92 21.68
N VAL A 24 -13.82 2.81 21.03
CA VAL A 24 -12.75 1.86 21.38
C VAL A 24 -11.88 2.49 22.46
N GLY A 25 -11.73 1.81 23.59
CA GLY A 25 -10.82 2.23 24.65
C GLY A 25 -9.35 1.91 24.33
N ASP A 26 -8.99 0.63 24.31
CA ASP A 26 -7.62 0.16 24.04
C ASP A 26 -7.60 -0.68 22.75
N VAL A 27 -7.00 -0.13 21.69
CA VAL A 27 -6.89 -0.80 20.38
C VAL A 27 -6.06 -2.08 20.45
N THR A 28 -5.15 -2.21 21.41
CA THR A 28 -4.27 -3.39 21.53
C THR A 28 -4.96 -4.61 22.13
N SER A 29 -6.13 -4.42 22.76
CA SER A 29 -6.93 -5.51 23.33
C SER A 29 -8.29 -5.67 22.66
N HIS A 30 -8.76 -4.67 21.92
CA HIS A 30 -10.03 -4.71 21.21
C HIS A 30 -10.04 -5.81 20.12
N HIS A 31 -11.09 -6.65 20.11
CA HIS A 31 -11.19 -7.82 19.23
C HIS A 31 -11.08 -7.49 17.74
N ALA A 32 -11.54 -6.31 17.34
CA ALA A 32 -11.46 -5.84 15.96
C ALA A 32 -10.05 -5.47 15.45
N PHE A 33 -9.04 -5.33 16.32
CA PHE A 33 -7.74 -4.73 15.96
C PHE A 33 -6.51 -5.35 16.64
N ARG A 34 -6.68 -6.13 17.71
CA ARG A 34 -5.57 -6.63 18.54
C ARG A 34 -4.57 -7.49 17.76
N ASN A 35 -5.03 -8.29 16.80
CA ASN A 35 -4.18 -9.16 16.01
C ASN A 35 -3.49 -8.38 14.88
N LEU A 36 -4.16 -7.38 14.30
CA LEU A 36 -3.50 -6.41 13.43
C LEU A 36 -2.38 -5.68 14.17
N ALA A 37 -2.65 -5.16 15.38
CA ALA A 37 -1.65 -4.50 16.21
C ALA A 37 -0.46 -5.43 16.52
N SER A 38 -0.75 -6.69 16.88
CA SER A 38 0.28 -7.72 17.08
C SER A 38 1.06 -8.02 15.80
N SER A 39 0.41 -8.02 14.63
CA SER A 39 1.07 -8.26 13.35
C SER A 39 2.02 -7.12 13.00
N MET A 40 1.63 -5.87 13.21
CA MET A 40 2.52 -4.71 13.05
C MET A 40 3.70 -4.76 14.03
N ALA A 41 3.43 -5.13 15.29
CA ALA A 41 4.48 -5.29 16.29
C ALA A 41 5.50 -6.37 15.89
N SER A 42 5.04 -7.47 15.30
CA SER A 42 5.92 -8.55 14.83
C SER A 42 6.88 -8.14 13.72
N LEU A 43 6.54 -7.11 12.91
CA LEU A 43 7.44 -6.55 11.91
C LEU A 43 8.64 -5.85 12.58
N LEU A 44 8.38 -5.13 13.69
CA LEU A 44 9.44 -4.49 14.48
C LEU A 44 10.33 -5.52 15.17
N ASP A 45 9.75 -6.58 15.73
CA ASP A 45 10.55 -7.68 16.31
C ASP A 45 11.42 -8.35 15.23
N PHE A 46 10.86 -8.62 14.05
CA PHE A 46 11.62 -9.14 12.91
C PHE A 46 12.78 -8.22 12.52
N ALA A 47 12.56 -6.91 12.48
CA ALA A 47 13.61 -5.94 12.13
C ALA A 47 14.69 -5.79 13.21
N ASN A 48 14.32 -5.97 14.48
CA ASN A 48 15.24 -5.90 15.62
C ASN A 48 15.98 -7.22 15.91
N ALA A 49 15.54 -8.34 15.32
CA ALA A 49 16.20 -9.63 15.51
C ALA A 49 17.67 -9.57 15.07
N PRO A 50 18.64 -10.05 15.88
CA PRO A 50 20.07 -9.94 15.59
C PRO A 50 20.47 -10.49 14.21
N GLU A 51 19.87 -11.60 13.79
CA GLU A 51 20.07 -12.25 12.49
C GLU A 51 19.58 -11.40 11.30
N ASN A 52 18.65 -10.47 11.54
CA ASN A 52 18.09 -9.58 10.53
C ASN A 52 18.69 -8.18 10.57
N ALA A 53 19.57 -7.87 11.55
CA ALA A 53 20.06 -6.51 11.76
C ALA A 53 20.75 -5.94 10.50
N GLU A 54 21.56 -6.73 9.79
CA GLU A 54 22.19 -6.30 8.54
C GLU A 54 21.18 -6.10 7.41
N LEU A 55 20.12 -6.90 7.34
CA LEU A 55 19.09 -6.80 6.30
C LEU A 55 18.09 -5.66 6.58
N MET A 56 17.75 -5.41 7.84
CA MET A 56 16.63 -4.55 8.20
C MET A 56 17.05 -3.17 8.69
N THR A 57 18.35 -2.89 8.80
CA THR A 57 18.82 -1.60 9.33
C THR A 57 19.97 -1.01 8.52
N PHE A 58 20.13 0.30 8.54
CA PHE A 58 21.24 1.00 7.91
C PHE A 58 21.86 2.01 8.87
N ASP A 59 23.12 2.36 8.64
CA ASP A 59 23.83 3.35 9.44
C ASP A 59 23.42 4.76 9.03
N THR A 60 23.12 5.61 10.01
CA THR A 60 22.81 7.03 9.83
C THR A 60 23.99 7.94 10.16
N GLY A 61 25.14 7.37 10.57
CA GLY A 61 26.33 8.05 11.09
C GLY A 61 26.28 8.29 12.61
N ALA A 62 25.08 8.42 13.18
CA ALA A 62 24.88 8.60 14.63
C ALA A 62 24.30 7.35 15.31
N SER A 63 23.52 6.56 14.57
CA SER A 63 22.85 5.35 15.06
C SER A 63 22.42 4.47 13.89
N ARG A 64 21.85 3.30 14.18
CA ARG A 64 21.18 2.47 13.16
C ARG A 64 19.69 2.78 13.12
N ALA A 65 19.15 2.97 11.92
CA ALA A 65 17.73 3.17 11.68
C ALA A 65 17.14 2.01 10.86
N ASN A 66 15.82 1.85 10.93
CA ASN A 66 15.10 0.85 10.17
C ASN A 66 15.19 1.15 8.67
N ARG A 67 15.53 0.14 7.86
CA ARG A 67 15.80 0.25 6.43
C ARG A 67 14.63 0.78 5.60
N ILE A 68 13.42 0.74 6.14
CA ILE A 68 12.26 1.38 5.51
C ILE A 68 12.43 2.88 5.30
N TRP A 69 13.21 3.53 6.16
CA TRP A 69 13.49 4.96 6.08
C TRP A 69 14.70 5.29 5.20
N GLN A 70 15.46 4.29 4.73
CA GLN A 70 16.70 4.50 4.00
C GLN A 70 16.48 5.38 2.77
N LEU A 71 17.45 6.27 2.50
CA LEU A 71 17.53 7.09 1.30
C LEU A 71 18.69 6.55 0.45
N PRO A 72 18.44 5.65 -0.51
CA PRO A 72 19.49 4.98 -1.25
C PRO A 72 20.32 5.99 -2.02
N THR A 73 21.64 5.87 -1.93
CA THR A 73 22.63 6.69 -2.66
C THR A 73 23.23 5.95 -3.85
N SER A 74 22.87 4.68 -4.02
CA SER A 74 23.30 3.83 -5.13
C SER A 74 22.25 2.78 -5.50
N TYR A 75 22.38 2.20 -6.70
CA TYR A 75 21.60 1.04 -7.14
C TYR A 75 21.69 -0.13 -6.14
N ALA A 76 22.88 -0.42 -5.62
CA ALA A 76 23.09 -1.52 -4.68
C ALA A 76 22.32 -1.31 -3.36
N GLU A 77 22.27 -0.08 -2.86
CA GLU A 77 21.48 0.26 -1.67
C GLU A 77 19.97 0.13 -1.93
N LEU A 78 19.50 0.55 -3.12
CA LEU A 78 18.09 0.40 -3.49
C LEU A 78 17.68 -1.08 -3.54
N VAL A 79 18.50 -1.93 -4.18
CA VAL A 79 18.28 -3.39 -4.23
C VAL A 79 18.33 -4.01 -2.84
N THR A 80 19.24 -3.55 -1.98
CA THR A 80 19.34 -4.03 -0.60
C THR A 80 18.10 -3.65 0.22
N ARG A 81 17.58 -2.45 0.01
CA ARG A 81 16.29 -2.04 0.57
C ARG A 81 15.14 -2.89 0.04
N ARG A 82 15.07 -3.19 -1.26
CA ARG A 82 14.04 -4.09 -1.82
C ARG A 82 13.96 -5.39 -1.04
N LYS A 83 15.10 -6.05 -0.82
CA LYS A 83 15.17 -7.34 -0.11
C LYS A 83 14.60 -7.26 1.31
N ALA A 84 14.83 -6.14 2.00
CA ALA A 84 14.26 -5.89 3.32
C ALA A 84 12.73 -5.75 3.27
N LEU A 85 12.21 -5.00 2.27
CA LEU A 85 10.77 -4.87 2.06
C LEU A 85 10.11 -6.20 1.67
N GLU A 86 10.77 -7.03 0.85
CA GLU A 86 10.31 -8.38 0.51
C GLU A 86 10.27 -9.30 1.74
N ALA A 87 11.27 -9.21 2.62
CA ALA A 87 11.33 -9.99 3.84
C ALA A 87 10.15 -9.66 4.77
N TRP A 88 9.86 -8.37 4.98
CA TRP A 88 8.66 -7.95 5.72
C TRP A 88 7.36 -8.36 5.03
N ALA A 89 7.23 -8.10 3.73
CA ALA A 89 6.04 -8.47 2.97
C ALA A 89 5.74 -9.98 3.05
N SER A 90 6.78 -10.81 3.13
CA SER A 90 6.66 -12.27 3.21
C SER A 90 6.02 -12.74 4.52
N LEU A 91 6.16 -12.00 5.62
CA LEU A 91 5.55 -12.34 6.92
C LEU A 91 4.03 -12.31 6.90
N HIS A 92 3.46 -11.56 5.96
CA HIS A 92 2.01 -11.41 5.80
C HIS A 92 1.53 -11.71 4.37
N ALA A 93 2.33 -12.47 3.60
CA ALA A 93 2.04 -12.85 2.22
C ALA A 93 1.63 -11.66 1.32
N GLY A 94 2.19 -10.49 1.59
CA GLY A 94 1.88 -9.23 0.92
C GLY A 94 0.47 -8.68 1.21
N PHE A 95 -0.31 -9.21 2.15
CA PHE A 95 -1.66 -8.70 2.42
C PHE A 95 -1.72 -7.35 3.13
N MET A 96 -0.78 -7.02 4.04
CA MET A 96 -0.72 -5.67 4.62
C MET A 96 -0.12 -4.68 3.60
N GLY A 97 -0.98 -3.83 3.04
CA GLY A 97 -0.64 -2.83 2.02
C GLY A 97 -0.22 -1.47 2.58
N ARG A 98 -0.46 -1.24 3.86
CA ARG A 98 -0.08 -0.08 4.67
C ARG A 98 0.71 -0.52 5.91
N ALA A 99 1.54 -1.54 5.77
CA ALA A 99 2.59 -1.81 6.74
C ALA A 99 3.52 -0.57 6.89
N PRO A 100 4.32 -0.48 7.97
CA PRO A 100 5.08 0.75 8.30
C PRO A 100 6.02 1.25 7.21
N ASP A 101 6.45 0.37 6.31
CA ASP A 101 7.32 0.69 5.19
C ASP A 101 6.67 1.54 4.09
N HIS A 102 5.34 1.55 3.99
CA HIS A 102 4.61 2.28 2.96
C HIS A 102 4.76 3.81 3.10
N VAL A 103 4.24 4.37 4.20
CA VAL A 103 4.24 5.83 4.39
C VAL A 103 5.63 6.34 4.81
N ALA A 104 6.48 5.49 5.41
CA ALA A 104 7.91 5.79 5.53
C ALA A 104 8.54 6.09 4.17
N SER A 105 8.23 5.28 3.13
CA SER A 105 8.66 5.56 1.75
C SER A 105 8.09 6.88 1.21
N CYS A 106 6.85 7.23 1.56
CA CYS A 106 6.26 8.52 1.16
C CYS A 106 7.06 9.69 1.74
N ILE A 107 7.31 9.71 3.06
CA ILE A 107 8.06 10.78 3.73
C ILE A 107 9.53 10.81 3.30
N SER A 108 10.19 9.65 3.17
CA SER A 108 11.55 9.55 2.61
C SER A 108 11.63 10.17 1.21
N GLY A 109 10.63 9.92 0.36
CA GLY A 109 10.60 10.49 -0.98
C GLY A 109 10.34 11.99 -1.02
N LEU A 110 9.56 12.54 -0.07
CA LEU A 110 9.44 14.00 0.11
C LEU A 110 10.77 14.61 0.54
N TYR A 111 11.44 13.99 1.51
CA TYR A 111 12.74 14.42 2.01
C TYR A 111 13.84 14.38 0.93
N MET A 112 13.84 13.36 0.07
CA MET A 112 14.80 13.32 -1.06
C MET A 112 14.63 14.48 -2.04
N GLY A 113 13.44 15.11 -2.08
CA GLY A 113 13.16 16.31 -2.86
C GLY A 113 13.11 17.60 -2.04
N LEU A 114 13.80 17.67 -0.90
CA LEU A 114 13.72 18.79 0.04
C LEU A 114 14.02 20.16 -0.61
N ASP A 115 14.85 20.21 -1.65
CA ASP A 115 15.15 21.47 -2.35
C ASP A 115 13.91 22.08 -3.03
N VAL A 116 12.94 21.27 -3.44
CA VAL A 116 11.64 21.74 -3.94
C VAL A 116 10.87 22.46 -2.82
N PHE A 117 10.92 21.94 -1.60
CA PHE A 117 10.31 22.58 -0.43
C PHE A 117 11.06 23.85 -0.03
N LYS A 118 12.41 23.87 -0.07
CA LYS A 118 13.20 25.07 0.23
C LYS A 118 12.91 26.21 -0.73
N ALA A 119 12.70 25.90 -2.01
CA ALA A 119 12.33 26.88 -3.02
C ALA A 119 10.91 27.43 -2.84
N TYR A 120 10.02 26.68 -2.19
CA TYR A 120 8.68 27.11 -1.82
C TYR A 120 8.68 27.96 -0.54
N ASP A 121 9.18 27.40 0.57
CA ASP A 121 9.25 28.05 1.87
C ASP A 121 10.32 27.36 2.76
N PRO A 122 11.40 28.05 3.13
CA PRO A 122 12.46 27.49 3.97
C PRO A 122 12.01 26.99 5.35
N ALA A 123 11.02 27.64 5.98
CA ALA A 123 10.50 27.20 7.27
C ALA A 123 9.70 25.90 7.13
N ARG A 124 8.89 25.76 6.06
CA ARG A 124 8.17 24.52 5.77
C ARG A 124 9.11 23.37 5.40
N ALA A 125 10.18 23.67 4.66
CA ALA A 125 11.24 22.70 4.40
C ALA A 125 11.91 22.23 5.70
N GLY A 126 12.22 23.15 6.62
CA GLY A 126 12.76 22.84 7.94
C GLY A 126 11.83 21.94 8.78
N ALA A 127 10.52 22.17 8.71
CA ALA A 127 9.51 21.30 9.34
C ALA A 127 9.52 19.88 8.76
N LEU A 128 9.54 19.73 7.44
CA LEU A 128 9.62 18.43 6.77
C LEU A 128 10.93 17.69 7.10
N GLU A 129 12.06 18.39 7.05
CA GLU A 129 13.38 17.82 7.40
C GLU A 129 13.40 17.32 8.84
N SER A 130 12.94 18.16 9.78
CA SER A 130 12.87 17.81 11.20
C SER A 130 11.93 16.63 11.43
N TYR A 131 10.79 16.61 10.74
CA TYR A 131 9.82 15.53 10.84
C TYR A 131 10.34 14.20 10.31
N TYR A 132 11.01 14.18 9.15
CA TYR A 132 11.62 12.96 8.61
C TYR A 132 12.62 12.36 9.60
N ARG A 133 13.51 13.19 10.17
CA ARG A 133 14.48 12.73 11.17
C ARG A 133 13.78 12.19 12.42
N TYR A 134 12.80 12.93 12.93
CA TYR A 134 11.99 12.52 14.07
C TYR A 134 11.28 11.17 13.84
N ALA A 135 10.62 11.00 12.70
CA ALA A 135 9.87 9.78 12.38
C ALA A 135 10.78 8.57 12.17
N ARG A 136 11.92 8.76 11.48
CA ARG A 136 12.96 7.74 11.32
C ARG A 136 13.57 7.32 12.65
N ASP A 137 13.98 8.29 13.47
CA ASP A 137 14.72 8.02 14.70
C ASP A 137 13.83 7.37 15.77
N LYS A 138 12.53 7.68 15.77
CA LYS A 138 11.52 7.00 16.59
C LYS A 138 10.92 5.74 15.96
N ASP A 139 11.28 5.43 14.72
CA ASP A 139 10.73 4.34 13.91
C ASP A 139 9.19 4.30 13.95
N LEU A 140 8.56 5.42 13.59
CA LEU A 140 7.11 5.58 13.66
C LEU A 140 6.39 4.79 12.58
N TYR A 141 5.29 4.15 12.96
CA TYR A 141 4.32 3.70 11.99
C TYR A 141 3.40 4.86 11.60
N LEU A 142 3.48 5.27 10.33
CA LEU A 142 2.64 6.30 9.76
C LEU A 142 1.52 5.70 8.90
N THR A 143 0.30 6.21 9.08
CA THR A 143 -0.75 6.13 8.05
C THR A 143 -0.78 7.44 7.26
N TYR A 144 -1.57 7.49 6.19
CA TYR A 144 -1.88 8.76 5.54
C TYR A 144 -3.37 8.93 5.30
N VAL A 145 -3.77 10.15 4.99
CA VAL A 145 -5.04 10.43 4.33
C VAL A 145 -4.85 11.44 3.22
N ILE A 146 -5.36 11.09 2.05
CA ILE A 146 -5.19 11.90 0.83
C ILE A 146 -6.55 12.21 0.19
N ILE A 147 -7.48 11.25 0.24
CA ILE A 147 -8.73 11.27 -0.49
C ILE A 147 -9.81 12.02 0.29
N ASN A 148 -10.52 12.92 -0.41
CA ASN A 148 -11.66 13.64 0.13
C ASN A 148 -12.90 12.74 0.19
N PRO A 149 -13.86 13.02 1.10
CA PRO A 149 -15.15 12.35 1.11
C PRO A 149 -15.85 12.35 -0.24
N GLN A 150 -16.39 11.19 -0.62
CA GLN A 150 -17.20 11.08 -1.83
C GLN A 150 -18.63 11.54 -1.52
N ALA A 151 -18.99 12.71 -2.05
CA ALA A 151 -20.37 13.19 -2.11
C ALA A 151 -20.73 13.48 -3.58
N ASP A 152 -20.94 14.74 -3.95
CA ASP A 152 -21.23 15.11 -5.33
C ASP A 152 -19.93 15.15 -6.16
N ARG A 153 -19.69 14.10 -6.94
CA ARG A 153 -18.49 13.97 -7.79
C ARG A 153 -18.48 14.91 -9.00
N SER A 154 -19.59 15.61 -9.28
CA SER A 154 -19.62 16.64 -10.33
C SER A 154 -19.01 17.97 -9.88
N LYS A 155 -18.76 18.11 -8.57
CA LYS A 155 -18.33 19.35 -7.91
C LYS A 155 -16.93 19.20 -7.30
N GLY A 156 -16.16 20.30 -7.31
CA GLY A 156 -14.91 20.43 -6.55
C GLY A 156 -15.15 20.41 -5.04
N ALA A 157 -14.07 20.43 -4.25
CA ALA A 157 -14.17 20.43 -2.79
C ALA A 157 -14.80 21.72 -2.25
N ALA A 158 -14.49 22.87 -2.88
CA ALA A 158 -15.11 24.16 -2.53
C ALA A 158 -16.58 24.30 -2.93
N GLU A 159 -17.07 23.45 -3.84
CA GLU A 159 -18.43 23.52 -4.38
C GLU A 159 -19.41 22.58 -3.64
N GLN A 160 -18.91 21.80 -2.66
CA GLN A 160 -19.75 20.90 -1.86
C GLN A 160 -20.73 21.70 -1.00
N ALA A 161 -21.92 21.12 -0.75
CA ALA A 161 -22.98 21.79 0.02
C ALA A 161 -22.56 22.10 1.47
N ASP A 162 -21.80 21.19 2.08
CA ASP A 162 -21.16 21.41 3.37
C ASP A 162 -19.68 21.77 3.16
N PRO A 163 -19.24 23.00 3.51
CA PRO A 163 -17.85 23.43 3.37
C PRO A 163 -16.88 22.71 4.33
N PHE A 164 -17.38 21.87 5.24
CA PHE A 164 -16.60 21.02 6.13
C PHE A 164 -16.74 19.53 5.79
N LEU A 165 -17.38 19.18 4.67
CA LEU A 165 -17.34 17.81 4.18
C LEU A 165 -15.88 17.39 3.98
N THR A 166 -15.08 18.21 3.31
CA THR A 166 -13.64 17.98 3.14
C THR A 166 -12.87 18.73 4.21
N ALA A 167 -11.88 18.06 4.82
CA ALA A 167 -10.98 18.69 5.77
C ALA A 167 -10.25 19.88 5.12
N GLY A 168 -10.28 21.03 5.77
CA GLY A 168 -9.55 22.22 5.34
C GLY A 168 -9.22 23.15 6.51
N VAL A 169 -8.33 24.11 6.25
CA VAL A 169 -7.96 25.14 7.23
C VAL A 169 -9.17 26.04 7.50
N VAL A 170 -9.47 26.26 8.78
CA VAL A 170 -10.55 27.16 9.25
C VAL A 170 -10.04 28.34 10.06
N ASP A 171 -8.84 28.24 10.63
CA ASP A 171 -8.22 29.32 11.42
C ASP A 171 -6.68 29.21 11.41
N ARG A 172 -6.01 30.33 11.69
CA ARG A 172 -4.54 30.47 11.74
C ARG A 172 -4.15 31.43 12.85
N ASP A 173 -3.19 31.03 13.67
CA ASP A 173 -2.63 31.88 14.72
C ASP A 173 -1.11 31.64 14.87
N ALA A 174 -0.53 32.18 15.94
CA ALA A 174 0.89 32.04 16.23
C ALA A 174 1.32 30.60 16.56
N GLU A 175 0.40 29.74 17.00
CA GLU A 175 0.69 28.35 17.37
C GLU A 175 0.62 27.40 16.18
N GLY A 176 -0.26 27.69 15.21
CA GLY A 176 -0.44 26.83 14.04
C GLY A 176 -1.72 27.07 13.25
N ILE A 177 -2.16 26.05 12.54
CA ILE A 177 -3.41 26.02 11.78
C ILE A 177 -4.46 25.17 12.48
N THR A 178 -5.73 25.52 12.32
CA THR A 178 -6.86 24.72 12.81
C THR A 178 -7.57 24.07 11.63
N ILE A 179 -7.78 22.76 11.72
CA ILE A 179 -8.38 21.94 10.65
C ILE A 179 -9.76 21.46 11.06
N ARG A 180 -10.73 21.60 10.15
CA ARG A 180 -12.08 21.04 10.30
C ARG A 180 -12.51 20.29 9.05
N GLY A 181 -13.16 19.15 9.25
CA GLY A 181 -13.84 18.37 8.21
C GLY A 181 -13.29 16.94 8.11
N ALA A 182 -13.54 16.24 7.01
CA ALA A 182 -13.14 14.83 6.90
C ALA A 182 -12.16 14.53 5.75
N LYS A 183 -11.39 13.46 5.95
CA LYS A 183 -10.64 12.74 4.91
C LYS A 183 -10.93 11.26 5.03
N MET A 184 -10.90 10.56 3.91
CA MET A 184 -11.21 9.13 3.85
C MET A 184 -9.95 8.27 3.70
N LEU A 185 -10.12 6.98 3.99
CA LEU A 185 -9.16 5.91 3.73
C LEU A 185 -7.85 6.03 4.52
N ALA A 186 -7.95 6.26 5.83
CA ALA A 186 -6.86 6.02 6.78
C ALA A 186 -6.68 4.51 7.00
N THR A 187 -6.29 3.79 5.97
CA THR A 187 -6.05 2.36 6.02
C THR A 187 -4.95 2.06 7.04
N GLY A 188 -5.25 1.22 8.03
CA GLY A 188 -4.35 0.90 9.14
C GLY A 188 -4.23 2.01 10.20
N GLY A 189 -4.93 3.14 10.04
CA GLY A 189 -4.81 4.30 10.93
C GLY A 189 -5.15 4.02 12.39
N VAL A 190 -6.06 3.07 12.64
CA VAL A 190 -6.43 2.62 14.00
C VAL A 190 -5.22 2.17 14.83
N VAL A 191 -4.17 1.65 14.19
CA VAL A 191 -2.94 1.15 14.83
C VAL A 191 -1.69 1.93 14.41
N ALA A 192 -1.83 3.08 13.73
CA ALA A 192 -0.71 3.96 13.40
C ALA A 192 -0.33 4.88 14.59
N ASP A 193 0.90 5.36 14.64
CA ASP A 193 1.32 6.37 15.62
C ASP A 193 0.84 7.77 15.22
N GLU A 194 1.05 8.11 13.95
CA GLU A 194 0.72 9.42 13.39
C GLU A 194 0.11 9.29 11.99
N VAL A 195 -0.61 10.32 11.56
CA VAL A 195 -1.17 10.44 10.20
C VAL A 195 -0.49 11.55 9.43
N PHE A 196 -0.06 11.24 8.20
CA PHE A 196 0.30 12.22 7.19
C PHE A 196 -0.96 12.65 6.41
N VAL A 197 -1.35 13.92 6.54
CA VAL A 197 -2.55 14.49 5.91
C VAL A 197 -2.14 15.33 4.72
N THR A 198 -2.66 15.01 3.54
CA THR A 198 -2.41 15.83 2.35
C THR A 198 -3.47 15.67 1.25
N THR A 199 -3.20 16.23 0.06
CA THR A 199 -4.07 16.17 -1.12
C THR A 199 -3.22 15.93 -2.37
N ILE A 200 -3.57 14.89 -3.15
CA ILE A 200 -2.96 14.61 -4.47
C ILE A 200 -3.90 14.95 -5.64
N GLN A 201 -5.19 15.11 -5.35
CA GLN A 201 -6.17 15.46 -6.37
C GLN A 201 -5.89 16.87 -6.89
N PRO A 202 -5.99 17.12 -8.22
CA PRO A 202 -5.86 18.46 -8.76
C PRO A 202 -6.87 19.39 -8.09
N MET A 203 -6.39 20.51 -7.57
CA MET A 203 -7.20 21.57 -6.99
C MET A 203 -7.30 22.75 -7.94
N ARG A 204 -8.39 23.50 -7.84
CA ARG A 204 -8.65 24.72 -8.63
C ARG A 204 -8.25 25.97 -7.83
N PRO A 205 -8.02 27.12 -8.49
CA PRO A 205 -7.97 28.40 -7.79
C PRO A 205 -9.22 28.61 -6.94
N GLY A 206 -9.08 29.10 -5.71
CA GLY A 206 -10.16 29.21 -4.72
C GLY A 206 -10.28 28.01 -3.76
N GLU A 207 -9.49 26.95 -3.96
CA GLU A 207 -9.44 25.77 -3.09
C GLU A 207 -8.23 25.79 -2.12
N GLU A 208 -7.60 26.95 -1.90
CA GLU A 208 -6.34 27.08 -1.13
C GLU A 208 -6.47 26.56 0.30
N ARG A 209 -7.66 26.68 0.93
CA ARG A 209 -7.90 26.14 2.28
C ARG A 209 -7.76 24.62 2.38
N TYR A 210 -7.85 23.90 1.26
CA TYR A 210 -7.68 22.44 1.18
C TYR A 210 -6.26 22.04 0.73
N ALA A 211 -5.45 23.02 0.31
CA ALA A 211 -4.07 22.84 -0.09
C ALA A 211 -3.16 22.80 1.14
N MET A 212 -3.09 21.64 1.77
CA MET A 212 -2.33 21.42 2.99
C MET A 212 -1.55 20.10 2.96
N SER A 213 -0.44 20.08 3.68
CA SER A 213 0.40 18.89 3.89
C SER A 213 1.00 18.98 5.28
N PHE A 214 0.70 18.04 6.17
CA PHE A 214 1.18 18.04 7.55
C PHE A 214 1.13 16.64 8.16
N ALA A 215 1.75 16.43 9.32
CA ALA A 215 1.64 15.17 10.05
C ALA A 215 1.38 15.37 11.55
N ILE A 216 0.45 14.60 12.12
CA ILE A 216 0.06 14.72 13.54
C ILE A 216 -0.17 13.35 14.20
N PRO A 217 0.00 13.24 15.53
CA PRO A 217 -0.37 12.05 16.29
C PRO A 217 -1.84 11.62 16.13
N MET A 218 -2.09 10.32 16.11
CA MET A 218 -3.44 9.76 16.02
C MET A 218 -4.32 10.06 17.25
N ASN A 219 -3.71 10.45 18.37
CA ASN A 219 -4.39 10.90 19.58
C ASN A 219 -4.51 12.42 19.72
N THR A 220 -4.24 13.19 18.65
CA THR A 220 -4.40 14.65 18.68
C THR A 220 -5.84 15.01 19.04
N LYS A 221 -6.02 15.93 20.01
CA LYS A 221 -7.35 16.36 20.46
C LYS A 221 -8.20 16.82 19.26
N GLY A 222 -9.43 16.31 19.19
CA GLY A 222 -10.39 16.59 18.11
C GLY A 222 -10.29 15.64 16.92
N LEU A 223 -9.22 14.85 16.80
CA LEU A 223 -9.09 13.84 15.74
C LEU A 223 -9.90 12.60 16.10
N LYS A 224 -10.83 12.21 15.22
CA LYS A 224 -11.75 11.08 15.39
C LYS A 224 -11.62 10.13 14.22
N MET A 225 -11.60 8.83 14.51
CA MET A 225 -11.65 7.76 13.51
C MET A 225 -13.02 7.10 13.51
N LEU A 226 -13.63 6.98 12.34
CA LEU A 226 -14.81 6.13 12.12
C LEU A 226 -14.40 4.92 11.29
N SER A 227 -14.33 3.76 11.94
CA SER A 227 -13.93 2.51 11.31
C SER A 227 -15.05 1.90 10.48
N ARG A 228 -14.67 1.27 9.36
CA ARG A 228 -15.57 0.33 8.68
C ARG A 228 -15.77 -0.93 9.53
N LYS A 229 -16.67 -1.81 9.10
CA LYS A 229 -16.79 -3.18 9.64
C LYS A 229 -15.40 -3.85 9.70
N SER A 230 -15.07 -4.46 10.83
CA SER A 230 -13.83 -5.22 11.00
C SER A 230 -14.04 -6.66 10.57
N TYR A 231 -13.17 -7.12 9.68
CA TYR A 231 -13.10 -8.51 9.24
C TYR A 231 -12.35 -9.36 10.28
N GLU A 232 -11.43 -8.75 11.05
CA GLU A 232 -10.78 -9.41 12.18
C GLU A 232 -11.80 -9.77 13.27
N ASP A 233 -12.70 -8.85 13.61
CA ASP A 233 -13.78 -9.09 14.57
C ASP A 233 -14.74 -10.19 14.09
N ALA A 234 -14.99 -10.24 12.78
CA ALA A 234 -15.87 -11.23 12.15
C ALA A 234 -15.21 -12.59 11.86
N ALA A 235 -13.90 -12.71 11.99
CA ALA A 235 -13.13 -13.89 11.58
C ALA A 235 -13.45 -15.17 12.39
N GLY A 236 -14.07 -15.05 13.57
CA GLY A 236 -14.44 -16.17 14.43
C GLY A 236 -13.24 -16.91 15.03
N ALA A 237 -12.45 -17.59 14.20
CA ALA A 237 -11.22 -18.31 14.57
C ALA A 237 -10.13 -18.21 13.48
N VAL A 238 -8.87 -18.25 13.89
CA VAL A 238 -7.70 -18.18 12.97
C VAL A 238 -7.68 -19.35 11.99
N PHE A 239 -8.15 -20.54 12.38
CA PHE A 239 -8.23 -21.69 11.47
C PHE A 239 -9.23 -21.45 10.33
N ASP A 240 -10.33 -20.75 10.63
CA ASP A 240 -11.40 -20.46 9.69
C ASP A 240 -11.06 -19.28 8.76
N ASN A 241 -10.33 -18.30 9.30
CA ASN A 241 -10.04 -17.03 8.65
C ASN A 241 -8.58 -16.60 8.89
N PRO A 242 -7.59 -17.34 8.33
CA PRO A 242 -6.17 -17.19 8.69
C PRO A 242 -5.51 -15.90 8.19
N LEU A 243 -6.14 -15.13 7.32
CA LEU A 243 -5.65 -13.82 6.86
C LEU A 243 -6.43 -12.69 7.52
N SER A 244 -7.76 -12.71 7.40
CA SER A 244 -8.62 -11.65 7.93
C SER A 244 -8.55 -11.53 9.44
N SER A 245 -8.26 -12.62 10.17
CA SER A 245 -8.12 -12.58 11.63
C SER A 245 -6.89 -11.81 12.13
N ARG A 246 -5.98 -11.36 11.27
CA ARG A 246 -4.71 -10.73 11.70
C ARG A 246 -4.11 -9.70 10.75
N PHE A 247 -4.56 -9.64 9.50
CA PHE A 247 -4.05 -8.71 8.50
C PHE A 247 -5.12 -7.71 8.03
N ASP A 248 -6.25 -7.59 8.74
CA ASP A 248 -7.33 -6.67 8.39
C ASP A 248 -6.97 -5.20 8.68
N GLU A 249 -6.34 -4.54 7.72
CA GLU A 249 -6.09 -3.10 7.79
C GLU A 249 -7.39 -2.31 7.66
N ASN A 250 -8.00 -1.94 8.78
CA ASN A 250 -9.27 -1.20 8.78
C ASN A 250 -9.16 0.12 8.01
N ASP A 251 -10.10 0.35 7.10
CA ASP A 251 -10.19 1.57 6.30
C ASP A 251 -11.08 2.57 7.02
N SER A 252 -10.48 3.48 7.78
CA SER A 252 -11.23 4.44 8.61
C SER A 252 -11.38 5.81 7.93
N VAL A 253 -12.50 6.48 8.20
CA VAL A 253 -12.65 7.91 7.95
C VAL A 253 -11.97 8.67 9.09
N LEU A 254 -11.21 9.71 8.77
CA LEU A 254 -10.72 10.68 9.75
C LEU A 254 -11.58 11.93 9.72
N TYR A 255 -12.08 12.31 10.87
CA TYR A 255 -12.79 13.56 11.09
C TYR A 255 -11.97 14.46 12.01
N PHE A 256 -11.72 15.68 11.55
CA PHE A 256 -11.00 16.72 12.27
C PHE A 256 -12.06 17.65 12.87
N ASP A 257 -12.21 17.61 14.19
CA ASP A 257 -13.10 18.47 14.97
C ASP A 257 -12.29 19.59 15.61
N ASP A 258 -12.03 20.65 14.85
CA ASP A 258 -11.16 21.78 15.23
C ASP A 258 -9.80 21.35 15.76
N VAL A 259 -9.12 20.53 14.96
CA VAL A 259 -7.81 19.97 15.31
C VAL A 259 -6.73 21.02 15.09
N LYS A 260 -5.98 21.31 16.15
CA LYS A 260 -4.82 22.21 16.08
C LYS A 260 -3.60 21.46 15.55
N VAL A 261 -2.96 22.01 14.52
CA VAL A 261 -1.73 21.48 13.92
C VAL A 261 -0.62 22.53 14.10
N PRO A 262 0.44 22.24 14.87
CA PRO A 262 1.48 23.21 15.13
C PRO A 262 2.34 23.48 13.90
N TRP A 263 2.92 24.69 13.81
CA TRP A 263 3.70 25.09 12.64
C TRP A 263 4.92 24.20 12.36
N ASP A 264 5.51 23.54 13.33
CA ASP A 264 6.62 22.59 13.12
C ASP A 264 6.19 21.27 12.48
N ARG A 265 4.88 21.04 12.32
CA ARG A 265 4.28 19.86 11.67
C ARG A 265 3.64 20.16 10.31
N VAL A 266 3.60 21.41 9.88
CA VAL A 266 3.01 21.83 8.60
C VAL A 266 4.11 21.95 7.53
N PHE A 267 3.96 21.22 6.42
CA PHE A 267 4.90 21.20 5.29
C PHE A 267 4.39 21.99 4.09
N ILE A 268 3.07 22.15 3.94
CA ILE A 268 2.44 22.99 2.92
C ILE A 268 1.18 23.59 3.51
N GLU A 269 0.95 24.88 3.25
CA GLU A 269 -0.25 25.61 3.64
C GLU A 269 -0.63 26.59 2.54
N GLY A 270 -1.89 26.56 2.10
CA GLY A 270 -2.46 27.52 1.16
C GLY A 270 -1.94 27.45 -0.28
N ASN A 271 -0.99 26.55 -0.59
CA ASN A 271 -0.31 26.53 -1.90
C ASN A 271 -0.69 25.31 -2.74
N VAL A 272 -1.63 25.51 -3.67
CA VAL A 272 -2.14 24.47 -4.58
C VAL A 272 -1.03 23.87 -5.45
N GLU A 273 -0.15 24.71 -6.00
CA GLU A 273 0.94 24.26 -6.87
C GLU A 273 1.92 23.37 -6.11
N MET A 274 2.29 23.76 -4.88
CA MET A 274 3.23 22.99 -4.07
C MET A 274 2.64 21.65 -3.63
N CYS A 275 1.34 21.59 -3.30
CA CYS A 275 0.67 20.31 -3.03
C CYS A 275 0.73 19.33 -4.21
N GLN A 276 0.76 19.83 -5.45
CA GLN A 276 0.98 18.99 -6.63
C GLN A 276 2.48 18.62 -6.78
N LYS A 277 3.38 19.61 -6.63
CA LYS A 277 4.83 19.42 -6.78
C LYS A 277 5.38 18.41 -5.78
N GLN A 278 4.85 18.36 -4.56
CA GLN A 278 5.34 17.43 -3.53
C GLN A 278 5.33 15.97 -4.02
N PHE A 279 4.43 15.57 -4.91
CA PHE A 279 4.35 14.19 -5.41
C PHE A 279 5.13 13.98 -6.70
N HIS A 280 5.13 14.96 -7.61
CA HIS A 280 5.61 14.78 -8.98
C HIS A 280 6.95 15.49 -9.27
N ALA A 281 7.28 16.53 -8.50
CA ALA A 281 8.59 17.18 -8.54
C ALA A 281 9.58 16.60 -7.51
N THR A 282 9.11 15.81 -6.53
CA THR A 282 9.97 15.01 -5.65
C THR A 282 9.90 13.52 -6.01
N PRO A 283 10.80 12.68 -5.48
CA PRO A 283 10.67 11.22 -5.57
C PRO A 283 9.45 10.61 -4.85
N CYS A 284 8.72 11.34 -4.00
CA CYS A 284 7.63 10.85 -3.15
C CYS A 284 6.70 9.83 -3.82
N HIS A 285 6.06 10.21 -4.94
CA HIS A 285 5.07 9.34 -5.58
C HIS A 285 5.70 8.04 -6.11
N VAL A 286 6.92 8.12 -6.61
CA VAL A 286 7.64 6.97 -7.18
C VAL A 286 8.10 6.05 -6.06
N TYR A 287 8.66 6.62 -5.00
CA TYR A 287 9.27 5.86 -3.91
C TYR A 287 8.23 5.11 -3.07
N GLN A 288 7.08 5.72 -2.77
CA GLN A 288 5.99 5.02 -2.08
C GLN A 288 5.39 3.87 -2.92
N ASN A 289 5.26 4.07 -4.23
CA ASN A 289 4.62 3.09 -5.10
C ASN A 289 5.61 1.99 -5.51
N TYR A 290 6.91 2.25 -5.46
CA TYR A 290 7.93 1.21 -5.53
C TYR A 290 7.77 0.21 -4.37
N GLN A 291 7.61 0.65 -3.11
CA GLN A 291 7.28 -0.25 -2.00
C GLN A 291 6.00 -1.05 -2.28
N ALA A 292 4.94 -0.39 -2.79
CA ALA A 292 3.70 -1.07 -3.09
C ALA A 292 3.85 -2.19 -4.14
N MET A 293 4.75 -2.00 -5.12
CA MET A 293 5.05 -2.99 -6.15
C MET A 293 5.90 -4.15 -5.65
N VAL A 294 6.86 -3.88 -4.76
CA VAL A 294 7.61 -4.92 -4.06
C VAL A 294 6.67 -5.79 -3.22
N ARG A 295 5.76 -5.18 -2.46
CA ARG A 295 4.77 -5.93 -1.68
C ARG A 295 3.77 -6.68 -2.58
N LEU A 296 3.35 -6.10 -3.72
CA LEU A 296 2.47 -6.79 -4.65
C LEU A 296 3.14 -8.00 -5.27
N SER A 297 4.42 -7.93 -5.65
CA SER A 297 5.15 -9.06 -6.25
C SER A 297 5.17 -10.27 -5.29
N VAL A 298 5.35 -10.04 -3.99
CA VAL A 298 5.24 -11.07 -2.95
C VAL A 298 3.83 -11.65 -2.87
N LYS A 299 2.78 -10.81 -2.88
CA LYS A 299 1.39 -11.28 -2.88
C LYS A 299 1.07 -12.12 -4.12
N LEU A 300 1.52 -11.71 -5.31
CA LEU A 300 1.27 -12.46 -6.54
C LEU A 300 1.98 -13.82 -6.52
N LYS A 301 3.22 -13.90 -6.01
CA LYS A 301 3.91 -15.17 -5.78
C LYS A 301 3.11 -16.08 -4.84
N PHE A 302 2.54 -15.53 -3.75
CA PHE A 302 1.67 -16.28 -2.86
C PHE A 302 0.40 -16.79 -3.56
N LEU A 303 -0.30 -15.93 -4.32
CA LEU A 303 -1.53 -16.31 -5.03
C LEU A 303 -1.28 -17.35 -6.13
N THR A 304 -0.16 -17.25 -6.84
CA THR A 304 0.26 -18.27 -7.82
C THR A 304 0.60 -19.60 -7.15
N GLY A 305 1.25 -19.56 -5.98
CA GLY A 305 1.44 -20.76 -5.14
C GLY A 305 0.12 -21.36 -4.67
N LEU A 306 -0.87 -20.53 -4.31
CA LEU A 306 -2.22 -20.95 -3.95
C LEU A 306 -2.93 -21.61 -5.13
N ALA A 307 -2.80 -21.08 -6.34
CA ALA A 307 -3.37 -21.65 -7.56
C ALA A 307 -2.77 -23.02 -7.89
N HIS A 308 -1.44 -23.12 -7.85
CA HIS A 308 -0.74 -24.38 -8.08
C HIS A 308 -1.14 -25.44 -7.04
N ARG A 309 -1.18 -25.08 -5.76
CA ARG A 309 -1.60 -26.00 -4.69
C ARG A 309 -3.08 -26.36 -4.78
N THR A 310 -3.95 -25.49 -5.28
CA THR A 310 -5.36 -25.81 -5.56
C THR A 310 -5.48 -26.92 -6.59
N ALA A 311 -4.74 -26.82 -7.70
CA ALA A 311 -4.72 -27.85 -8.73
C ALA A 311 -4.16 -29.18 -8.22
N ASP A 312 -3.08 -29.14 -7.42
CA ASP A 312 -2.47 -30.35 -6.84
C ASP A 312 -3.38 -31.00 -5.80
N MET A 313 -4.01 -30.21 -4.92
CA MET A 313 -4.98 -30.69 -3.93
C MET A 313 -6.17 -31.40 -4.58
N ASN A 314 -6.56 -30.97 -5.79
CA ASN A 314 -7.60 -31.60 -6.60
C ASN A 314 -7.09 -32.75 -7.48
N GLY A 315 -5.78 -32.96 -7.59
CA GLY A 315 -5.17 -33.99 -8.44
C GLY A 315 -5.22 -33.69 -9.94
N VAL A 316 -5.46 -32.44 -10.34
CA VAL A 316 -5.72 -32.04 -11.73
C VAL A 316 -4.55 -31.34 -12.42
N THR A 317 -3.40 -31.19 -11.74
CA THR A 317 -2.22 -30.49 -12.27
C THR A 317 -1.68 -31.05 -13.58
N GLN A 318 -1.94 -32.32 -13.91
CA GLN A 318 -1.47 -32.93 -15.16
C GLN A 318 -2.39 -32.68 -16.35
N PHE A 319 -3.60 -32.14 -16.14
CA PHE A 319 -4.52 -31.85 -17.23
C PHE A 319 -3.99 -30.67 -18.07
N PRO A 320 -3.92 -30.79 -19.41
CA PRO A 320 -3.33 -29.76 -20.27
C PRO A 320 -3.90 -28.36 -20.03
N GLN A 321 -5.23 -28.23 -19.94
CA GLN A 321 -5.90 -26.96 -19.69
C GLN A 321 -5.56 -26.35 -18.32
N VAL A 322 -5.33 -27.17 -17.29
CA VAL A 322 -4.92 -26.68 -15.97
C VAL A 322 -3.46 -26.22 -16.00
N ARG A 323 -2.58 -26.96 -16.70
CA ARG A 323 -1.17 -26.57 -16.90
C ARG A 323 -1.05 -25.26 -17.67
N GLU A 324 -1.91 -25.04 -18.66
CA GLU A 324 -2.00 -23.79 -19.40
C GLU A 324 -2.34 -22.62 -18.48
N MET A 325 -3.41 -22.73 -17.68
CA MET A 325 -3.80 -21.68 -16.71
C MET A 325 -2.67 -21.39 -15.69
N LEU A 326 -2.04 -22.43 -15.14
CA LEU A 326 -0.92 -22.27 -14.20
C LEU A 326 0.32 -21.67 -14.88
N GLY A 327 0.58 -22.03 -16.13
CA GLY A 327 1.66 -21.46 -16.94
C GLY A 327 1.46 -19.96 -17.20
N GLN A 328 0.22 -19.55 -17.50
CA GLN A 328 -0.14 -18.14 -17.64
C GLN A 328 0.11 -17.36 -16.34
N LEU A 329 -0.40 -17.86 -15.20
CA LEU A 329 -0.18 -17.23 -13.89
C LEU A 329 1.32 -17.11 -13.53
N ALA A 330 2.11 -18.14 -13.86
CA ALA A 330 3.55 -18.12 -13.65
C ALA A 330 4.24 -17.05 -14.50
N ALA A 331 3.87 -16.91 -15.78
CA ALA A 331 4.42 -15.90 -16.68
C ALA A 331 4.05 -14.48 -16.22
N GLU A 332 2.80 -14.25 -15.81
CA GLU A 332 2.34 -12.96 -15.31
C GLU A 332 3.00 -12.57 -13.98
N THR A 333 3.18 -13.55 -13.08
CA THR A 333 3.93 -13.33 -11.83
C THR A 333 5.39 -12.98 -12.13
N GLY A 334 6.02 -13.69 -13.08
CA GLY A 334 7.38 -13.40 -13.53
C GLY A 334 7.50 -12.02 -14.19
N MET A 335 6.49 -11.58 -14.93
CA MET A 335 6.43 -10.24 -15.52
C MET A 335 6.47 -9.15 -14.43
N VAL A 336 5.70 -9.31 -13.35
CA VAL A 336 5.68 -8.31 -12.26
C VAL A 336 7.01 -8.28 -11.50
N ASP A 337 7.62 -9.44 -11.25
CA ASP A 337 8.97 -9.55 -10.68
C ASP A 337 10.02 -8.86 -11.57
N ALA A 338 9.96 -9.10 -12.88
CA ALA A 338 10.83 -8.47 -13.87
C ALA A 338 10.64 -6.94 -13.92
N LEU A 339 9.40 -6.44 -13.78
CA LEU A 339 9.13 -5.00 -13.75
C LEU A 339 9.70 -4.32 -12.50
N VAL A 340 9.69 -4.99 -11.34
CA VAL A 340 10.35 -4.52 -10.12
C VAL A 340 11.86 -4.43 -10.32
N ALA A 341 12.50 -5.45 -10.89
CA ALA A 341 13.93 -5.40 -11.20
C ALA A 341 14.26 -4.33 -12.26
N ALA A 342 13.42 -4.19 -13.30
CA ALA A 342 13.63 -3.23 -14.37
C ALA A 342 13.52 -1.78 -13.91
N MET A 343 12.59 -1.45 -13.00
CA MET A 343 12.51 -0.08 -12.47
C MET A 343 13.71 0.29 -11.59
N GLU A 344 14.37 -0.70 -10.97
CA GLU A 344 15.64 -0.47 -10.28
C GLU A 344 16.78 -0.26 -11.28
N ALA A 345 16.89 -1.16 -12.27
CA ALA A 345 17.99 -1.14 -13.25
C ALA A 345 17.96 0.09 -14.16
N LYS A 346 16.76 0.58 -14.50
CA LYS A 346 16.55 1.84 -15.25
C LYS A 346 16.52 3.07 -14.35
N GLY A 347 16.66 2.89 -13.03
CA GLY A 347 16.73 3.99 -12.08
C GLY A 347 17.90 4.93 -12.36
N ALA A 348 17.86 6.12 -11.78
CA ALA A 348 18.85 7.15 -12.04
C ALA A 348 19.28 7.85 -10.75
N GLN A 349 20.51 8.37 -10.78
CA GLN A 349 21.01 9.26 -9.75
C GLN A 349 20.34 10.64 -9.89
N VAL A 350 19.65 11.10 -8.84
CA VAL A 350 19.03 12.42 -8.73
C VAL A 350 19.60 13.11 -7.50
N GLY A 351 20.52 14.05 -7.72
CA GLY A 351 21.31 14.62 -6.63
C GLY A 351 22.09 13.52 -5.89
N PRO A 352 22.01 13.44 -4.55
CA PRO A 352 22.72 12.43 -3.78
C PRO A 352 22.01 11.05 -3.74
N TYR A 353 20.81 10.92 -4.32
CA TYR A 353 19.98 9.72 -4.18
C TYR A 353 19.82 8.95 -5.49
N PHE A 354 19.67 7.63 -5.38
CA PHE A 354 19.32 6.75 -6.50
C PHE A 354 17.82 6.43 -6.48
N ILE A 355 17.11 6.83 -7.53
CA ILE A 355 15.64 6.79 -7.60
C ILE A 355 15.18 5.78 -8.66
N PRO A 356 14.16 4.93 -8.37
CA PRO A 356 13.59 4.02 -9.36
C PRO A 356 13.03 4.74 -10.60
N ASP A 357 13.06 4.08 -11.76
CA ASP A 357 12.50 4.61 -13.01
C ASP A 357 10.99 4.84 -12.90
N ARG A 358 10.58 6.08 -13.17
CA ARG A 358 9.18 6.49 -13.06
C ARG A 358 8.30 5.79 -14.08
N HIS A 359 8.76 5.68 -15.32
CA HIS A 359 7.91 5.13 -16.38
C HIS A 359 7.67 3.63 -16.18
N THR A 360 8.71 2.87 -15.83
CA THR A 360 8.56 1.43 -15.56
C THR A 360 7.64 1.18 -14.37
N LEU A 361 7.74 1.99 -13.32
CA LEU A 361 6.80 1.94 -12.20
C LEU A 361 5.34 2.18 -12.64
N TYR A 362 5.07 3.23 -13.42
CA TYR A 362 3.72 3.53 -13.87
C TYR A 362 3.17 2.49 -14.84
N SER A 363 4.02 1.92 -15.69
CA SER A 363 3.66 0.78 -16.54
C SER A 363 3.30 -0.45 -15.70
N ALA A 364 4.06 -0.73 -14.63
CA ALA A 364 3.72 -1.81 -13.70
C ALA A 364 2.37 -1.58 -13.00
N GLN A 365 2.06 -0.35 -12.57
CA GLN A 365 0.76 -0.03 -11.98
C GLN A 365 -0.40 -0.25 -12.95
N VAL A 366 -0.28 0.20 -14.21
CA VAL A 366 -1.32 0.01 -15.23
C VAL A 366 -1.61 -1.46 -15.47
N LEU A 367 -0.58 -2.28 -15.62
CA LEU A 367 -0.72 -3.71 -15.89
C LEU A 367 -1.26 -4.47 -14.68
N THR A 368 -0.73 -4.20 -13.48
CA THR A 368 -1.10 -4.95 -12.28
C THR A 368 -2.51 -4.63 -11.78
N GLN A 369 -3.01 -3.42 -12.00
CA GLN A 369 -4.39 -3.02 -11.69
C GLN A 369 -5.42 -3.88 -12.45
N GLN A 370 -5.07 -4.33 -13.66
CA GLN A 370 -5.91 -5.22 -14.48
C GLN A 370 -5.68 -6.68 -14.12
N LEU A 371 -4.41 -7.05 -13.94
CA LEU A 371 -3.97 -8.42 -13.67
C LEU A 371 -4.56 -8.99 -12.38
N TYR A 372 -4.69 -8.21 -11.31
CA TYR A 372 -5.14 -8.74 -10.01
C TYR A 372 -6.51 -9.41 -10.10
N ALA A 373 -7.48 -8.78 -10.80
CA ALA A 373 -8.80 -9.36 -11.00
C ALA A 373 -8.75 -10.66 -11.84
N HIS A 374 -7.87 -10.71 -12.85
CA HIS A 374 -7.65 -11.92 -13.64
C HIS A 374 -7.16 -13.08 -12.75
N ILE A 375 -6.13 -12.86 -11.94
CA ILE A 375 -5.58 -13.87 -11.02
C ILE A 375 -6.65 -14.40 -10.05
N ILE A 376 -7.47 -13.52 -9.49
CA ILE A 376 -8.57 -13.90 -8.59
C ILE A 376 -9.61 -14.76 -9.31
N ASN A 377 -9.96 -14.43 -10.56
CA ASN A 377 -10.90 -15.23 -11.36
C ASN A 377 -10.31 -16.59 -11.72
N THR A 378 -9.04 -16.65 -12.14
CA THR A 378 -8.35 -17.91 -12.46
C THR A 378 -8.28 -18.84 -11.24
N LEU A 379 -8.06 -18.30 -10.04
CA LEU A 379 -8.13 -19.06 -8.78
C LEU A 379 -9.52 -19.66 -8.53
N ARG A 380 -10.59 -18.90 -8.80
CA ARG A 380 -11.98 -19.38 -8.67
C ARG A 380 -12.27 -20.50 -9.67
N GLU A 381 -11.82 -20.35 -10.91
CA GLU A 381 -11.98 -21.37 -11.96
C GLU A 381 -11.25 -22.67 -11.61
N LEU A 382 -10.01 -22.59 -11.13
CA LEU A 382 -9.23 -23.77 -10.72
C LEU A 382 -9.84 -24.49 -9.51
N ALA A 383 -10.49 -23.77 -8.60
CA ALA A 383 -11.08 -24.36 -7.40
C ALA A 383 -12.51 -24.90 -7.63
N GLY A 384 -13.26 -24.34 -8.58
CA GLY A 384 -14.69 -24.60 -8.72
C GLY A 384 -15.44 -24.40 -7.40
N GLY A 385 -16.35 -25.31 -7.05
CA GLY A 385 -17.06 -25.29 -5.77
C GLY A 385 -16.23 -25.67 -4.54
N GLY A 386 -14.94 -26.02 -4.69
CA GLY A 386 -14.11 -26.55 -3.60
C GLY A 386 -13.85 -25.57 -2.46
N MET A 387 -13.89 -24.25 -2.74
CA MET A 387 -13.67 -23.21 -1.71
C MET A 387 -14.89 -22.94 -0.82
N ILE A 388 -16.10 -23.38 -1.20
CA ILE A 388 -17.33 -23.08 -0.45
C ILE A 388 -17.89 -24.29 0.32
N MET A 389 -17.60 -25.51 -0.13
CA MET A 389 -18.09 -26.74 0.51
C MET A 389 -17.17 -27.19 1.65
N LEU A 390 -16.99 -26.33 2.66
CA LEU A 390 -16.12 -26.56 3.82
C LEU A 390 -16.92 -26.65 5.12
N PRO A 391 -16.39 -27.31 6.16
CA PRO A 391 -16.95 -27.25 7.50
C PRO A 391 -17.10 -25.81 7.96
N SER A 392 -18.16 -25.54 8.71
CA SER A 392 -18.56 -24.20 9.12
C SER A 392 -17.49 -23.56 10.01
N SER A 393 -16.94 -24.32 10.95
CA SER A 393 -15.95 -23.82 11.90
C SER A 393 -14.96 -24.89 12.31
N VAL A 394 -13.82 -24.47 12.86
CA VAL A 394 -12.91 -25.35 13.59
C VAL A 394 -13.61 -26.17 14.69
N ALA A 395 -14.68 -25.64 15.30
CA ALA A 395 -15.47 -26.35 16.31
C ALA A 395 -16.13 -27.64 15.78
N ASP A 396 -16.34 -27.76 14.47
CA ASP A 396 -16.87 -28.97 13.85
C ASP A 396 -15.93 -30.17 14.03
N PHE A 397 -14.63 -29.93 14.23
CA PHE A 397 -13.66 -30.98 14.50
C PHE A 397 -13.71 -31.53 15.93
N ASP A 398 -14.35 -30.82 16.86
CA ASP A 398 -14.49 -31.25 18.26
C ASP A 398 -15.62 -32.27 18.44
N ASN A 399 -16.58 -32.33 17.50
CA ASN A 399 -17.67 -33.29 17.52
C ASN A 399 -17.28 -34.57 16.75
N PRO A 400 -17.21 -35.75 17.39
CA PRO A 400 -16.80 -36.99 16.74
C PRO A 400 -17.64 -37.39 15.51
N GLU A 401 -18.94 -37.12 15.53
CA GLU A 401 -19.85 -37.42 14.41
C GLU A 401 -19.55 -36.52 13.21
N ILE A 402 -19.39 -35.22 13.45
CA ILE A 402 -19.09 -34.25 12.39
C ILE A 402 -17.68 -34.49 11.85
N THR A 403 -16.68 -34.75 12.71
CA THR A 403 -15.33 -35.13 12.29
C THR A 403 -15.32 -36.37 11.40
N ALA A 404 -16.15 -37.39 11.70
CA ALA A 404 -16.30 -38.54 10.83
C ALA A 404 -16.91 -38.17 9.46
N LEU A 405 -17.89 -37.24 9.42
CA LEU A 405 -18.45 -36.71 8.17
C LEU A 405 -17.42 -35.92 7.35
N ILE A 406 -16.62 -35.07 8.01
CA ILE A 406 -15.50 -34.34 7.39
C ILE A 406 -14.51 -35.35 6.79
N GLY A 407 -14.15 -36.38 7.56
CA GLY A 407 -13.32 -37.48 7.12
C GLY A 407 -13.86 -38.20 5.90
N ARG A 408 -15.18 -38.32 5.71
CA ARG A 408 -15.77 -38.99 4.53
C ARG A 408 -15.92 -38.08 3.32
N THR A 409 -16.15 -36.79 3.53
CA THR A 409 -16.59 -35.86 2.46
C THR A 409 -15.49 -34.92 1.98
N GLN A 410 -14.54 -34.57 2.83
CA GLN A 410 -13.50 -33.58 2.52
C GLN A 410 -12.21 -34.28 2.08
N GLN A 411 -12.28 -35.10 1.04
CA GLN A 411 -11.16 -35.91 0.56
C GLN A 411 -10.26 -35.18 -0.45
N SER A 412 -8.97 -35.52 -0.46
CA SER A 412 -8.00 -35.08 -1.48
C SER A 412 -7.07 -36.23 -1.84
N PRO A 413 -6.64 -36.37 -3.11
CA PRO A 413 -5.58 -37.30 -3.50
C PRO A 413 -4.19 -36.96 -2.93
N ARG A 414 -4.00 -35.77 -2.35
CA ARG A 414 -2.70 -35.27 -1.87
C ARG A 414 -2.63 -34.98 -0.37
N ALA A 415 -3.77 -34.93 0.31
CA ALA A 415 -3.83 -34.54 1.71
C ALA A 415 -4.97 -35.26 2.45
N ASN A 416 -4.83 -35.36 3.77
CA ASN A 416 -5.95 -35.75 4.64
C ASN A 416 -7.03 -34.65 4.66
N SER A 417 -8.20 -34.98 5.22
CA SER A 417 -9.34 -34.07 5.25
C SER A 417 -9.09 -32.77 6.02
N HIS A 418 -8.37 -32.85 7.14
CA HIS A 418 -8.00 -31.69 7.93
C HIS A 418 -7.15 -30.69 7.12
N ASP A 419 -6.09 -31.18 6.46
CA ASP A 419 -5.17 -30.34 5.71
C ASP A 419 -5.82 -29.75 4.46
N ARG A 420 -6.71 -30.51 3.81
CA ARG A 420 -7.54 -29.99 2.71
C ARG A 420 -8.44 -28.85 3.20
N VAL A 421 -9.16 -29.03 4.31
CA VAL A 421 -10.05 -28.00 4.87
C VAL A 421 -9.27 -26.75 5.26
N LYS A 422 -8.14 -26.92 5.96
CA LYS A 422 -7.23 -25.83 6.34
C LYS A 422 -6.75 -25.05 5.12
N PHE A 423 -6.37 -25.74 4.05
CA PHE A 423 -5.93 -25.12 2.81
C PHE A 423 -7.05 -24.31 2.14
N TYR A 424 -8.24 -24.90 1.98
CA TYR A 424 -9.33 -24.20 1.31
C TYR A 424 -9.94 -23.05 2.13
N LYS A 425 -9.88 -23.10 3.47
CA LYS A 425 -10.20 -21.94 4.32
C LYS A 425 -9.24 -20.77 4.08
N LEU A 426 -7.92 -21.03 4.01
CA LEU A 426 -6.93 -20.03 3.57
C LEU A 426 -7.21 -19.51 2.15
N ALA A 427 -7.51 -20.41 1.21
CA ALA A 427 -7.77 -20.04 -0.16
C ALA A 427 -9.00 -19.14 -0.30
N TRP A 428 -10.08 -19.48 0.39
CA TRP A 428 -11.30 -18.68 0.42
C TRP A 428 -11.08 -17.34 1.11
N ASP A 429 -10.33 -17.29 2.21
CA ASP A 429 -10.04 -16.04 2.89
C ASP A 429 -9.17 -15.08 2.03
N ALA A 430 -8.33 -15.63 1.15
CA ALA A 430 -7.55 -14.84 0.19
C ALA A 430 -8.35 -14.32 -1.02
N VAL A 431 -9.47 -14.96 -1.35
CA VAL A 431 -10.17 -14.81 -2.66
C VAL A 431 -11.60 -14.30 -2.52
N GLY A 432 -12.38 -14.84 -1.59
CA GLY A 432 -13.84 -14.72 -1.58
C GLY A 432 -14.46 -14.27 -0.27
N SER A 433 -13.72 -14.26 0.84
CA SER A 433 -14.20 -13.61 2.06
C SER A 433 -14.39 -12.10 1.85
N GLU A 434 -15.04 -11.42 2.81
CA GLU A 434 -15.19 -9.96 2.77
C GLU A 434 -13.81 -9.27 2.75
N PHE A 435 -12.82 -9.84 3.45
CA PHE A 435 -11.42 -9.42 3.41
C PHE A 435 -10.79 -9.63 2.03
N GLY A 436 -10.92 -10.83 1.44
CA GLY A 436 -10.42 -11.11 0.09
C GLY A 436 -11.02 -10.18 -0.97
N SER A 437 -12.33 -9.94 -0.87
CA SER A 437 -13.07 -9.04 -1.76
C SER A 437 -12.66 -7.58 -1.58
N ARG A 438 -12.48 -7.11 -0.33
CA ARG A 438 -11.88 -5.80 -0.04
C ARG A 438 -10.48 -5.70 -0.63
N HIS A 439 -9.69 -6.77 -0.58
CA HIS A 439 -8.36 -6.77 -1.21
C HIS A 439 -8.42 -6.66 -2.73
N GLN A 440 -9.36 -7.33 -3.39
CA GLN A 440 -9.59 -7.12 -4.82
C GLN A 440 -9.93 -5.66 -5.14
N GLN A 441 -10.87 -5.07 -4.40
CA GLN A 441 -11.22 -3.65 -4.54
C GLN A 441 -10.00 -2.75 -4.28
N TYR A 442 -9.21 -3.04 -3.26
CA TYR A 442 -8.00 -2.31 -2.91
C TYR A 442 -6.98 -2.36 -4.05
N GLU A 443 -6.60 -3.54 -4.56
CA GLU A 443 -5.56 -3.63 -5.61
C GLU A 443 -6.05 -3.03 -6.94
N MET A 444 -7.36 -3.03 -7.20
CA MET A 444 -7.97 -2.38 -8.37
C MET A 444 -7.96 -0.85 -8.31
N PHE A 445 -7.88 -0.23 -7.14
CA PHE A 445 -8.02 1.24 -7.02
C PHE A 445 -6.97 1.90 -6.11
N TYR A 446 -6.01 1.14 -5.59
CA TYR A 446 -4.96 1.58 -4.66
C TYR A 446 -4.19 2.79 -5.20
N ALA A 447 -3.83 2.76 -6.48
CA ALA A 447 -3.10 3.85 -7.16
C ALA A 447 -4.04 4.89 -7.82
N GLY A 448 -5.34 4.82 -7.54
CA GLY A 448 -6.38 5.65 -8.14
C GLY A 448 -7.15 4.95 -9.26
N ALA A 449 -8.08 5.68 -9.87
CA ALA A 449 -8.87 5.20 -11.00
C ALA A 449 -7.97 4.90 -12.21
N THR A 450 -8.42 3.98 -13.08
CA THR A 450 -7.62 3.48 -14.22
C THR A 450 -7.13 4.58 -15.18
N PHE A 451 -7.90 5.66 -15.37
CA PHE A 451 -7.46 6.78 -16.20
C PHE A 451 -6.31 7.57 -15.56
N VAL A 452 -6.21 7.58 -14.23
CA VAL A 452 -5.13 8.27 -13.49
C VAL A 452 -3.81 7.53 -13.70
N THR A 453 -3.78 6.22 -13.46
CA THR A 453 -2.58 5.39 -13.64
C THR A 453 -2.13 5.37 -15.11
N LYS A 454 -3.06 5.22 -16.05
CA LYS A 454 -2.76 5.34 -17.50
C LYS A 454 -2.26 6.74 -17.87
N GLY A 455 -2.83 7.79 -17.28
CA GLY A 455 -2.37 9.17 -17.46
C GLY A 455 -0.93 9.38 -16.97
N HIS A 456 -0.52 8.77 -15.85
CA HIS A 456 0.87 8.79 -15.40
C HIS A 456 1.79 8.12 -16.42
N SER A 457 1.45 6.91 -16.87
CA SER A 457 2.24 6.17 -17.87
C SER A 457 2.35 6.95 -19.19
N TYR A 458 1.25 7.55 -19.67
CA TYR A 458 1.26 8.42 -20.85
C TYR A 458 2.22 9.60 -20.70
N ARG A 459 2.19 10.30 -19.56
CA ARG A 459 3.05 11.48 -19.35
C ARG A 459 4.54 11.15 -19.23
N THR A 460 4.89 9.94 -18.83
CA THR A 460 6.30 9.54 -18.63
C THR A 460 6.87 8.68 -19.74
N TYR A 461 6.07 8.31 -20.74
CA TYR A 461 6.57 7.57 -21.91
C TYR A 461 7.36 8.48 -22.84
N ASP A 462 8.43 7.97 -23.45
CA ASP A 462 9.23 8.68 -24.46
C ASP A 462 8.54 8.62 -25.82
N TRP A 463 7.45 9.40 -25.97
CA TRP A 463 6.73 9.52 -27.24
C TRP A 463 7.62 10.00 -28.38
N ALA A 464 8.55 10.93 -28.10
CA ALA A 464 9.48 11.43 -29.10
C ALA A 464 10.43 10.34 -29.58
N GLY A 465 10.89 9.45 -28.69
CA GLY A 465 11.69 8.28 -29.05
C GLY A 465 10.95 7.29 -29.93
N ALA A 466 9.70 6.98 -29.59
CA ALA A 466 8.85 6.12 -30.42
C ALA A 466 8.59 6.75 -31.81
N ASP A 467 8.30 8.04 -31.85
CA ASP A 467 8.04 8.78 -33.09
C ASP A 467 9.28 8.86 -34.00
N ARG A 468 10.48 9.02 -33.43
CA ARG A 468 11.74 8.96 -34.21
C ARG A 468 11.90 7.65 -34.98
N LEU A 469 11.47 6.52 -34.42
CA LEU A 469 11.52 5.23 -35.13
C LEU A 469 10.54 5.21 -36.30
N VAL A 470 9.34 5.73 -36.11
CA VAL A 470 8.33 5.87 -37.17
C VAL A 470 8.85 6.80 -38.27
N GLN A 471 9.37 7.96 -37.89
CA GLN A 471 9.92 8.95 -38.82
C GLN A 471 11.08 8.37 -39.63
N THR A 472 11.99 7.62 -39.00
CA THR A 472 13.09 6.92 -39.68
C THR A 472 12.58 6.01 -40.79
N MET A 473 11.47 5.29 -40.56
CA MET A 473 10.86 4.45 -41.57
C MET A 473 10.15 5.25 -42.66
N LEU A 474 9.40 6.30 -42.30
CA LEU A 474 8.74 7.21 -43.25
C LEU A 474 9.76 7.87 -44.19
N ASP A 475 10.91 8.29 -43.66
CA ASP A 475 11.98 8.92 -44.45
C ASP A 475 12.69 7.94 -45.39
N SER A 476 12.57 6.63 -45.15
CA SER A 476 13.20 5.59 -45.98
C SER A 476 12.48 5.35 -47.30
N TYR A 477 11.30 5.93 -47.54
CA TYR A 477 10.55 5.75 -48.78
C TYR A 477 9.76 7.00 -49.19
N ASP A 478 9.48 7.10 -50.49
CA ASP A 478 8.59 8.11 -51.06
C ASP A 478 7.67 7.49 -52.13
N LEU A 479 6.92 8.32 -52.87
CA LEU A 479 6.05 7.85 -53.97
C LEU A 479 6.81 7.13 -55.09
N ASN A 480 8.13 7.26 -55.17
CA ASN A 480 9.00 6.66 -56.20
C ASN A 480 9.70 5.38 -55.72
N GLY A 481 9.52 4.98 -54.46
CA GLY A 481 10.07 3.75 -53.89
C GLY A 481 10.95 3.99 -52.67
N VAL A 482 11.95 3.12 -52.45
CA VAL A 482 12.89 3.27 -51.34
C VAL A 482 13.82 4.45 -51.60
N SER A 483 13.83 5.42 -50.69
CA SER A 483 14.66 6.61 -50.77
C SER A 483 16.14 6.24 -50.59
N THR A 484 16.99 6.61 -51.54
CA THR A 484 18.44 6.35 -51.49
C THR A 484 19.20 7.28 -50.53
N ALA A 485 18.49 8.23 -49.90
CA ALA A 485 19.07 9.21 -48.98
C ALA A 485 19.54 8.60 -47.64
N SER A 486 19.19 7.34 -47.32
CA SER A 486 19.61 6.68 -46.07
C SER A 486 21.06 6.16 -46.06
N LYS A 487 21.85 6.37 -47.13
CA LYS A 487 23.21 5.79 -47.26
C LYS A 487 24.37 6.58 -46.62
N ALA A 488 24.11 7.66 -45.90
CA ALA A 488 25.16 8.42 -45.23
C ALA A 488 24.75 8.91 -43.84
N ALA A 489 24.87 8.03 -42.84
CA ALA A 489 25.09 8.40 -41.44
C ALA A 489 25.79 7.23 -40.73
#